data_AF-A0A6A0JU84-F1
#
_entry.id   AF-A0A6A0JU84-F1
#
_cell.length_a   1.000
_cell.length_b   1.000
_cell.length_c   1.000
_cell.angle_alpha   90.00
_cell.angle_beta   90.00
_cell.angle_gamma   90.00
#
_symmetry.space_group_name_H-M   'P 1'
#
loop_
_entity.id
_entity.type
_entity.pdbx_description
1 polymer ?
#
loop_
_entity_poly.entity_id
_entity_poly.type
_entity_poly.pdbx_seq_one_letter_code
_entity_poly.pdbx_strand_id
1 'polypeptide(L)'
;MIPIWKMISATQKSILDRAKKIKFQINADISITETIATIGGGSLPGENLKSYALKIETNSTNQLGYQLRTAKKPIMSRIENSCVLIDLRTIPSEFDEILIQALNSLLID
;
A
#
# COMPACT_ATOMS: atom_id res chain seq x y z
N MET A 1 -4.82 -12.83 -18.37
CA MET A 1 -3.70 -12.97 -17.41
C MET A 1 -4.30 -13.13 -16.03
N ILE A 2 -3.87 -14.12 -15.24
CA ILE A 2 -4.37 -14.31 -13.87
C ILE A 2 -3.82 -13.14 -13.00
N PRO A 3 -4.66 -12.45 -12.21
CA PRO A 3 -4.28 -11.23 -11.46
C PRO A 3 -3.02 -11.37 -10.60
N ILE A 4 -2.77 -12.56 -10.05
CA ILE A 4 -1.59 -12.84 -9.23
C ILE A 4 -0.27 -12.69 -10.01
N TRP A 5 -0.25 -13.01 -11.30
CA TRP A 5 0.97 -12.88 -12.11
C TRP A 5 1.38 -11.44 -12.32
N LYS A 6 0.42 -10.50 -12.45
CA LYS A 6 0.73 -9.07 -12.50
C LYS A 6 1.45 -8.61 -11.23
N MET A 7 0.98 -9.10 -10.07
CA MET A 7 1.59 -8.77 -8.78
C MET A 7 2.97 -9.39 -8.62
N ILE A 8 3.18 -10.63 -9.05
CA ILE A 8 4.48 -11.32 -8.97
C ILE A 8 5.49 -10.69 -9.95
N SER A 9 5.07 -10.43 -11.20
CA SER A 9 5.96 -9.91 -12.25
C SER A 9 6.29 -8.43 -12.10
N ALA A 10 5.60 -7.68 -11.22
CA ALA A 10 5.89 -6.28 -10.99
C ALA A 10 7.33 -6.11 -10.46
N THR A 11 8.12 -5.29 -11.16
CA THR A 11 9.50 -5.02 -10.73
C THR A 11 9.51 -4.04 -9.58
N GLN A 12 10.49 -4.16 -8.67
CA GLN A 12 10.68 -3.21 -7.56
C GLN A 12 10.72 -1.74 -8.06
N LYS A 13 11.38 -1.49 -9.20
CA LYS A 13 11.42 -0.16 -9.84
C LYS A 13 10.04 0.33 -10.25
N SER A 14 9.24 -0.51 -10.90
CA SER A 14 7.88 -0.12 -11.33
C SER A 14 6.97 0.26 -10.15
N ILE A 15 7.14 -0.43 -9.01
CA ILE A 15 6.40 -0.13 -7.78
C ILE A 15 6.88 1.18 -7.17
N LEU A 16 8.18 1.46 -7.16
CA LEU A 16 8.73 2.74 -6.71
C LEU A 16 8.20 3.92 -7.54
N ASP A 17 8.22 3.78 -8.87
CA ASP A 17 7.77 4.84 -9.78
C ASP A 17 6.28 5.11 -9.59
N ARG A 18 5.48 4.06 -9.37
CA ARG A 18 4.06 4.17 -9.01
C ARG A 18 3.87 4.83 -7.63
N ALA A 19 4.65 4.44 -6.62
CA ALA A 19 4.60 5.04 -5.28
C ALA A 19 4.87 6.54 -5.33
N LYS A 20 5.87 6.98 -6.12
CA LYS A 20 6.19 8.39 -6.32
C LYS A 20 5.03 9.16 -6.95
N LYS A 21 4.39 8.60 -7.98
CA LYS A 21 3.22 9.20 -8.65
C LYS A 21 2.03 9.36 -7.72
N ILE A 22 1.76 8.34 -6.90
CA ILE A 22 0.66 8.38 -5.92
C ILE A 22 0.98 9.39 -4.81
N LYS A 23 2.19 9.34 -4.23
CA LYS A 23 2.63 10.30 -3.20
C LYS A 23 2.51 11.75 -3.66
N PHE A 24 2.86 12.05 -4.91
CA PHE A 24 2.76 13.40 -5.46
C PHE A 24 1.31 13.95 -5.50
N GLN A 25 0.31 13.06 -5.51
CA GLN A 25 -1.11 13.44 -5.56
C GLN A 25 -1.79 13.37 -4.19
N ILE A 26 -1.06 13.03 -3.13
CA ILE A 26 -1.58 12.95 -1.77
C ILE A 26 -1.26 14.26 -1.03
N ASN A 27 -2.29 14.89 -0.47
CA ASN A 27 -2.23 16.16 0.25
C ASN A 27 -2.00 15.94 1.75
N ALA A 28 -1.07 15.05 2.11
CA ALA A 28 -0.73 14.71 3.49
C ALA A 28 0.76 14.35 3.57
N ASP A 29 1.37 14.51 4.74
CA ASP A 29 2.76 14.10 4.94
C ASP A 29 2.85 12.58 5.04
N ILE A 30 3.29 11.96 3.93
CA ILE A 30 3.53 10.54 3.82
C ILE A 30 4.91 10.29 3.22
N SER A 31 5.51 9.15 3.50
CA SER A 31 6.78 8.74 2.91
C SER A 31 6.65 7.43 2.12
N ILE A 32 7.70 7.08 1.38
CA ILE A 32 7.80 5.80 0.67
C ILE A 32 8.88 4.99 1.36
N THR A 33 8.58 3.73 1.69
CA THR A 33 9.53 2.82 2.33
C THR A 33 9.64 1.50 1.58
N GLU A 34 10.84 0.92 1.57
CA GLU A 34 11.03 -0.45 1.13
C GLU A 34 10.28 -1.41 2.04
N THR A 35 9.73 -2.46 1.44
CA THR A 35 9.03 -3.53 2.15
C THR A 35 9.30 -4.88 1.49
N ILE A 36 8.99 -5.95 2.21
CA ILE A 36 8.98 -7.30 1.68
C ILE A 36 7.54 -7.78 1.69
N ALA A 37 7.03 -8.17 0.53
CA ALA A 37 5.77 -8.88 0.40
C ALA A 37 6.05 -10.37 0.41
N THR A 38 5.46 -11.10 1.36
CA THR A 38 5.51 -12.56 1.38
C THR A 38 4.31 -13.11 0.64
N ILE A 39 4.53 -14.03 -0.30
CA ILE A 39 3.45 -14.77 -0.95
C ILE A 39 2.92 -15.80 0.07
N GLY A 40 1.69 -15.63 0.55
CA GLY A 40 1.07 -16.51 1.56
C GLY A 40 -0.09 -17.34 1.02
N GLY A 41 -0.06 -18.66 1.27
CA GLY A 41 -1.23 -19.56 1.23
C GLY A 41 -1.32 -20.54 0.05
N GLY A 42 -0.41 -21.51 -0.06
CA GLY A 42 -0.49 -22.60 -1.06
C GLY A 42 0.85 -23.14 -1.53
N SER A 43 0.88 -23.75 -2.73
CA SER A 43 1.99 -24.50 -3.35
C SER A 43 3.24 -23.68 -3.73
N LEU A 44 3.33 -22.41 -3.32
CA LEU A 44 4.53 -21.57 -3.49
C LEU A 44 4.96 -21.02 -2.12
N PRO A 45 5.64 -21.83 -1.29
CA PRO A 45 6.10 -21.38 0.01
C PRO A 45 7.31 -20.44 -0.14
N GLY A 46 7.27 -19.29 0.52
CA GLY A 46 8.49 -18.64 1.03
C GLY A 46 9.20 -17.63 0.12
N GLU A 47 8.66 -17.23 -1.02
CA GLU A 47 9.28 -16.16 -1.79
C GLU A 47 8.96 -14.77 -1.22
N ASN A 48 10.03 -14.08 -0.82
CA ASN A 48 10.04 -12.70 -0.37
C ASN A 48 10.22 -11.79 -1.59
N LEU A 49 9.17 -11.07 -1.98
CA LEU A 49 9.20 -10.11 -3.08
C LEU A 49 9.52 -8.72 -2.55
N LYS A 50 10.61 -8.11 -3.03
CA LYS A 50 10.93 -6.71 -2.74
C LYS A 50 9.82 -5.79 -3.25
N SER A 51 9.40 -4.84 -2.44
CA SER A 51 8.28 -3.93 -2.75
C SER A 51 8.52 -2.52 -2.18
N TYR A 52 7.59 -1.62 -2.44
CA TYR A 52 7.49 -0.32 -1.79
C TYR A 52 6.06 -0.11 -1.27
N ALA A 53 5.99 0.50 -0.09
CA ALA A 53 4.73 0.90 0.53
C ALA A 53 4.66 2.42 0.69
N LEU A 54 3.44 2.95 0.70
CA LEU A 54 3.17 4.25 1.28
C LEU A 54 3.21 4.09 2.81
N LYS A 55 4.00 4.93 3.46
CA LYS A 55 4.20 4.95 4.92
C LYS A 55 3.56 6.21 5.49
N ILE A 56 2.63 6.01 6.40
CA ILE A 56 1.95 7.08 7.13
C ILE A 56 2.36 6.98 8.59
N GLU A 57 3.00 8.03 9.10
CA GLU A 57 3.39 8.15 10.51
C GLU A 57 2.25 8.84 11.27
N THR A 58 1.81 8.25 12.37
CA THR A 58 0.72 8.81 13.18
C THR A 58 0.78 8.24 14.59
N ASN A 59 0.39 9.04 15.58
CA ASN A 59 0.24 8.58 16.97
C ASN A 59 -0.94 7.62 17.16
N SER A 60 -1.81 7.47 16.14
CA SER A 60 -3.07 6.73 16.22
C SER A 60 -3.18 5.66 15.12
N THR A 61 -2.13 4.87 14.89
CA THR A 61 -2.07 3.84 13.83
C THR A 61 -3.24 2.87 13.84
N ASN A 62 -3.69 2.44 15.02
CA ASN A 62 -4.84 1.54 15.16
C ASN A 62 -6.15 2.19 14.69
N GLN A 63 -6.35 3.47 15.00
CA GLN A 63 -7.52 4.22 14.58
C GLN A 63 -7.50 4.46 13.08
N LEU A 64 -6.37 4.90 12.52
CA LEU A 64 -6.22 5.08 11.08
C LEU A 64 -6.41 3.74 10.33
N GLY A 65 -5.81 2.66 10.83
CA GLY A 65 -6.02 1.32 10.28
C GLY A 65 -7.49 0.88 10.33
N TYR A 66 -8.22 1.22 11.40
CA TYR A 66 -9.67 0.96 11.48
C TYR A 66 -10.47 1.78 10.47
N GLN A 67 -10.17 3.08 10.33
CA GLN A 67 -10.83 3.96 9.36
C GLN A 67 -10.59 3.48 7.92
N LEU A 68 -9.36 3.09 7.59
CA LEU A 68 -9.01 2.53 6.29
C LEU A 68 -9.80 1.25 5.98
N ARG A 69 -9.94 0.34 6.96
CA ARG A 69 -10.70 -0.91 6.78
C ARG A 69 -12.22 -0.73 6.72
N THR A 70 -12.75 0.33 7.31
CA THR A 70 -14.20 0.58 7.39
C THR A 70 -14.69 1.67 6.42
N ALA A 71 -13.78 2.28 5.67
CA ALA A 71 -14.11 3.23 4.61
C ALA A 71 -15.03 2.60 3.55
N LYS A 72 -15.77 3.44 2.82
CA LYS A 72 -16.65 3.02 1.71
C LYS A 72 -15.93 2.14 0.68
N LYS A 73 -14.63 2.41 0.47
CA LYS A 73 -13.72 1.55 -0.29
C LYS A 73 -12.61 1.09 0.67
N PRO A 74 -12.72 -0.11 1.26
CA PRO A 74 -11.78 -0.58 2.26
C PRO A 74 -10.36 -0.68 1.72
N ILE A 75 -9.39 -0.18 2.50
CA ILE A 75 -7.96 -0.31 2.24
C ILE A 75 -7.37 -1.18 3.35
N MET A 76 -6.77 -2.30 2.95
CA MET A 76 -6.08 -3.19 3.87
C MET A 76 -4.63 -2.74 4.02
N SER A 77 -4.34 -2.06 5.13
CA SER A 77 -2.99 -1.65 5.52
C SER A 77 -2.36 -2.64 6.50
N ARG A 78 -1.04 -2.63 6.59
CA ARG A 78 -0.27 -3.27 7.67
C ARG A 78 0.14 -2.21 8.70
N ILE A 79 0.14 -2.56 9.98
CA ILE A 79 0.74 -1.72 11.02
C ILE A 79 2.09 -2.35 11.38
N GLU A 80 3.16 -1.55 11.29
CA GLU A 80 4.54 -2.01 11.53
C GLU A 80 5.36 -0.83 12.05
N ASN A 81 6.13 -1.03 13.13
CA ASN A 81 6.98 0.00 13.75
C ASN A 81 6.24 1.33 13.98
N SER A 82 5.03 1.28 14.55
CA SER A 82 4.17 2.45 14.80
C SER A 82 3.84 3.28 13.55
N CYS A 83 3.85 2.65 12.37
CA CYS A 83 3.46 3.27 11.10
C CYS A 83 2.36 2.46 10.43
N VAL A 84 1.53 3.12 9.63
CA VAL A 84 0.57 2.47 8.73
C VAL A 84 1.21 2.33 7.35
N LEU A 85 1.29 1.10 6.85
CA LEU A 85 1.90 0.75 5.58
C LEU A 85 0.85 0.24 4.58
N ILE A 86 0.90 0.76 3.37
CA ILE A 86 0.05 0.33 2.24
C ILE A 86 0.98 -0.15 1.13
N ASP A 87 1.15 -1.47 1.01
CA ASP A 87 2.05 -2.10 0.04
C ASP A 87 1.43 -2.08 -1.36
N LEU A 88 2.06 -1.36 -2.29
CA LEU A 88 1.50 -1.19 -3.64
C LEU A 88 1.61 -2.46 -4.50
N ARG A 89 2.40 -3.46 -4.11
CA ARG A 89 2.43 -4.74 -4.83
C ARG A 89 1.09 -5.47 -4.75
N THR A 90 0.35 -5.29 -3.66
CA THR A 90 -0.94 -5.97 -3.42
C THR A 90 -2.14 -5.16 -3.91
N ILE A 91 -1.92 -3.92 -4.36
CA ILE A 91 -2.95 -3.06 -4.92
C ILE A 91 -2.83 -3.05 -6.44
N PRO A 92 -3.82 -3.53 -7.19
CA PRO A 92 -3.87 -3.36 -8.64
C PRO A 92 -3.79 -1.88 -9.07
N SER A 93 -3.04 -1.58 -10.14
CA SER A 93 -2.81 -0.20 -10.62
C SER A 93 -4.08 0.54 -11.03
N GLU A 94 -5.11 -0.20 -11.47
CA GLU A 94 -6.43 0.35 -11.78
C GLU A 94 -7.14 0.98 -10.57
N PHE A 95 -6.66 0.71 -9.35
CA PHE A 95 -7.18 1.32 -8.12
C PHE A 95 -6.37 2.51 -7.62
N ASP A 96 -5.40 3.03 -8.37
CA ASP A 96 -4.58 4.16 -7.93
C ASP A 96 -5.40 5.42 -7.65
N GLU A 97 -6.29 5.79 -8.56
CA GLU A 97 -7.16 6.96 -8.39
C GLU A 97 -8.06 6.82 -7.17
N ILE A 98 -8.56 5.60 -6.95
CA ILE A 98 -9.40 5.26 -5.80
C ILE A 98 -8.62 5.38 -4.49
N LEU A 99 -7.39 4.87 -4.47
CA LEU A 99 -6.50 4.93 -3.32
C LEU A 99 -6.16 6.39 -2.98
N ILE A 100 -5.81 7.19 -3.99
CA ILE A 100 -5.50 8.62 -3.83
C ILE A 100 -6.70 9.37 -3.23
N GLN A 101 -7.90 9.19 -3.79
CA GLN A 101 -9.11 9.83 -3.28
C GLN A 101 -9.41 9.44 -1.82
N ALA A 102 -9.28 8.16 -1.49
CA ALA A 102 -9.54 7.67 -0.14
C ALA A 102 -8.52 8.23 0.87
N LEU A 103 -7.23 8.23 0.54
CA LEU A 103 -6.19 8.78 1.41
C LEU A 103 -6.32 10.30 1.57
N ASN A 104 -6.60 11.02 0.49
CA ASN A 104 -6.88 12.46 0.57
C ASN A 104 -8.14 12.81 1.36
N SER A 105 -9.08 11.88 1.51
CA SER A 105 -10.27 12.10 2.36
C SER A 105 -10.02 11.77 3.83
N LEU A 106 -9.10 10.86 4.14
CA LEU A 106 -8.87 10.33 5.48
C LEU A 106 -7.70 11.00 6.20
N LEU A 107 -6.72 11.50 5.45
CA LEU A 107 -5.47 12.08 5.97
C LEU A 107 -5.48 13.62 5.93
N ILE A 108 -6.64 14.23 5.79
CA ILE A 108 -6.75 15.70 5.84
C ILE A 108 -6.34 16.16 7.24
N ASP A 109 -5.39 17.09 7.31
CA ASP A 109 -5.06 17.85 8.51
C ASP A 109 -6.24 18.69 9.00
#